data_AF-A0A970MJ31-F1
#
_entry.id   AF-A0A970MJ31-F1
#
_cell.length_a   1.000
_cell.length_b   1.000
_cell.length_c   1.000
_cell.angle_alpha   90.00
_cell.angle_beta   90.00
_cell.angle_gamma   90.00
#
_symmetry.space_group_name_H-M   'P 1'
#
loop_
_entity.id
_entity.type
_entity.pdbx_description
1 polymer ?
#
loop_
_entity_poly.entity_id
_entity_poly.type
_entity_poly.pdbx_seq_one_letter_code
_entity_poly.pdbx_strand_id
1 'polypeptide(L)'
;MNDRFGFENAIPQNLRESFMWLCQDLADLVTTWDFYKDLFENKQDRDLLEKYLLFSVFIIEEALMVSITMAICRLNDPEEQQKNRNLSFEVLVKECPDIQGLDDLYKNFKNACEPFSLHRNKRFGHRDRKTILGDTDETLPNIRKKEIEEVIDLATQILNLVGSYFSEYEWCFVSSSCGGAKTLLYWFKKGLESRHLIN
;
A
#
# COMPACT_ATOMS: atom_id res chain seq x y z
N MET A 1 -9.96 2.88 -16.78
CA MET A 1 -10.93 1.81 -16.53
C MET A 1 -11.95 2.41 -15.57
N ASN A 2 -13.22 2.51 -15.94
CA ASN A 2 -14.31 3.01 -15.07
C ASN A 2 -14.72 1.89 -14.10
N ASP A 3 -13.76 1.33 -13.37
CA ASP A 3 -14.05 0.26 -12.43
C ASP A 3 -14.31 0.87 -11.07
N ARG A 4 -15.58 0.92 -10.66
CA ARG A 4 -16.00 1.42 -9.35
C ARG A 4 -15.88 0.30 -8.33
N PHE A 5 -14.71 -0.31 -8.22
CA PHE A 5 -14.48 -1.37 -7.24
C PHE A 5 -14.83 -0.84 -5.83
N GLY A 6 -15.61 -1.61 -5.09
CA GLY A 6 -16.18 -1.17 -3.80
C GLY A 6 -17.55 -0.49 -3.88
N PHE A 7 -18.10 -0.20 -5.07
CA PHE A 7 -19.45 0.35 -5.15
C PHE A 7 -20.51 -0.72 -4.93
N GLU A 8 -21.29 -0.59 -3.85
CA GLU A 8 -22.40 -1.47 -3.53
C GLU A 8 -23.64 -0.66 -3.14
N ASN A 9 -24.79 -0.99 -3.74
CA ASN A 9 -26.05 -0.29 -3.51
C ASN A 9 -26.60 -0.52 -2.12
N ALA A 10 -26.34 -1.69 -1.53
CA ALA A 10 -26.77 -2.03 -0.18
C ALA A 10 -26.10 -1.15 0.89
N ILE A 11 -24.92 -0.58 0.60
CA ILE A 11 -24.25 0.38 1.48
C ILE A 11 -25.01 1.74 1.43
N PRO A 12 -25.32 2.37 2.59
CA PRO A 12 -26.02 3.65 2.68
C PRO A 12 -25.36 4.76 1.85
N GLN A 13 -26.16 5.64 1.26
CA GLN A 13 -25.67 6.67 0.32
C GLN A 13 -24.62 7.61 0.94
N ASN A 14 -24.75 7.97 2.22
CA ASN A 14 -23.78 8.81 2.93
C ASN A 14 -22.41 8.14 3.14
N LEU A 15 -22.37 6.80 3.14
CA LEU A 15 -21.15 6.01 3.36
C LEU A 15 -20.56 5.44 2.08
N ARG A 16 -21.41 5.17 1.08
CA ARG A 16 -21.08 4.40 -0.12
C ARG A 16 -19.88 4.95 -0.89
N GLU A 17 -19.81 6.27 -1.08
CA GLU A 17 -18.68 6.87 -1.79
C GLU A 17 -17.39 6.73 -1.00
N SER A 18 -17.41 7.00 0.31
CA SER A 18 -16.25 6.83 1.18
C SER A 18 -15.74 5.39 1.18
N PHE A 19 -16.66 4.43 1.32
CA PHE A 19 -16.33 3.00 1.27
C PHE A 19 -15.71 2.61 -0.07
N MET A 20 -16.35 2.98 -1.20
CA MET A 20 -15.86 2.68 -2.54
C MET A 20 -14.46 3.24 -2.80
N TRP A 21 -14.20 4.48 -2.37
CA TRP A 21 -12.88 5.08 -2.56
C TRP A 21 -11.81 4.45 -1.67
N LEU A 22 -12.15 4.07 -0.43
CA LEU A 22 -11.24 3.31 0.43
C LEU A 22 -10.93 1.92 -0.13
N CYS A 23 -11.91 1.26 -0.77
CA CYS A 23 -11.66 0.03 -1.51
C CYS A 23 -10.67 0.23 -2.66
N GLN A 24 -10.80 1.31 -3.42
CA GLN A 24 -9.88 1.64 -4.49
C GLN A 24 -8.47 1.94 -3.95
N ASP A 25 -8.35 2.73 -2.89
CA ASP A 25 -7.06 3.02 -2.27
C ASP A 25 -6.35 1.74 -1.79
N LEU A 26 -7.09 0.80 -1.19
CA LEU A 26 -6.53 -0.49 -0.79
C LEU A 26 -6.18 -1.35 -2.01
N ALA A 27 -7.01 -1.38 -3.06
CA ALA A 27 -6.71 -2.12 -4.28
C ALA A 27 -5.45 -1.60 -4.99
N ASP A 28 -5.25 -0.29 -5.01
CA ASP A 28 -4.06 0.37 -5.55
C ASP A 28 -2.81 0.04 -4.71
N LEU A 29 -2.94 0.05 -3.37
CA LEU A 29 -1.88 -0.38 -2.46
C LEU A 29 -1.48 -1.84 -2.72
N VAL A 30 -2.46 -2.75 -2.77
CA VAL A 30 -2.23 -4.18 -3.04
C VAL A 30 -1.57 -4.38 -4.40
N THR A 31 -2.06 -3.69 -5.43
CA THR A 31 -1.49 -3.76 -6.79
C THR A 31 -0.03 -3.29 -6.81
N THR A 32 0.26 -2.17 -6.13
CA THR A 32 1.63 -1.63 -6.03
C THR A 32 2.54 -2.59 -5.27
N TRP A 33 2.04 -3.18 -4.18
CA TRP A 33 2.78 -4.16 -3.38
C TRP A 33 3.07 -5.45 -4.14
N ASP A 34 2.08 -5.98 -4.87
CA ASP A 34 2.27 -7.16 -5.73
C ASP A 34 3.28 -6.89 -6.84
N PHE A 35 3.24 -5.70 -7.45
CA PHE A 35 4.24 -5.28 -8.44
C PHE A 35 5.65 -5.22 -7.84
N TYR A 36 5.79 -4.68 -6.62
CA TYR A 36 7.06 -4.66 -5.89
C TYR A 36 7.59 -6.09 -5.65
N LYS A 37 6.75 -6.97 -5.09
CA LYS A 37 7.12 -8.37 -4.83
C LYS A 37 7.57 -9.07 -6.11
N ASP A 38 6.79 -8.93 -7.17
CA ASP A 38 7.09 -9.55 -8.46
C ASP A 38 8.44 -9.10 -9.04
N LEU A 39 8.86 -7.85 -8.82
CA LEU A 39 10.17 -7.35 -9.27
C LEU A 39 11.33 -7.77 -8.38
N PHE A 40 11.15 -7.72 -7.05
CA PHE A 40 12.29 -7.69 -6.12
C PHE A 40 12.35 -8.86 -5.14
N GLU A 41 11.28 -9.64 -4.99
CA GLU A 41 11.25 -10.74 -4.03
C GLU A 41 12.02 -11.97 -4.53
N ASN A 42 11.97 -12.23 -5.84
CA ASN A 42 12.77 -13.32 -6.41
C ASN A 42 14.25 -12.90 -6.49
N LYS A 43 15.10 -13.60 -5.73
CA LYS A 43 16.54 -13.30 -5.67
C LYS A 43 17.23 -13.35 -7.04
N GLN A 44 16.91 -14.34 -7.88
CA GLN A 44 17.55 -14.46 -9.19
C GLN A 44 17.20 -13.27 -10.10
N ASP A 45 15.94 -12.85 -10.06
CA ASP A 45 15.48 -11.71 -10.84
C ASP A 45 16.07 -10.40 -10.33
N ARG A 46 16.13 -10.25 -9.00
CA ARG A 46 16.80 -9.12 -8.35
C ARG A 46 18.28 -9.05 -8.71
N ASP A 47 19.02 -10.15 -8.62
CA ASP A 47 20.45 -10.19 -8.94
C ASP A 47 20.71 -9.81 -10.42
N LEU A 48 19.84 -10.25 -11.34
CA LEU A 48 19.90 -9.86 -12.75
C LEU A 48 19.62 -8.37 -12.96
N LEU A 49 18.58 -7.86 -12.32
CA LEU A 49 18.20 -6.45 -12.35
C LEU A 49 19.34 -5.58 -11.80
N GLU A 50 19.90 -5.90 -10.63
CA GLU A 50 20.99 -5.14 -10.02
C GLU A 50 22.27 -5.20 -10.87
N LYS A 51 22.58 -6.34 -11.49
CA LYS A 51 23.75 -6.49 -12.35
C LYS A 51 23.73 -5.56 -13.57
N TYR A 52 22.57 -5.38 -14.20
CA TYR A 52 22.46 -4.70 -15.50
C TYR A 52 21.73 -3.36 -15.46
N LEU A 53 20.94 -3.09 -14.41
CA LEU A 53 20.07 -1.92 -14.29
C LEU A 53 20.16 -1.26 -12.90
N LEU A 54 21.28 -1.42 -12.19
CA LEU A 54 21.48 -0.99 -10.79
C LEU A 54 20.81 0.34 -10.42
N PHE A 55 21.10 1.41 -11.17
CA PHE A 55 20.58 2.74 -10.86
C PHE A 55 19.08 2.87 -11.14
N SER A 56 18.57 2.26 -12.21
CA SER A 56 17.15 2.24 -12.51
C SER A 56 16.37 1.44 -11.47
N VAL A 57 16.92 0.30 -11.04
CA VAL A 57 16.37 -0.55 -9.99
C VAL A 57 16.26 0.22 -8.68
N PHE A 58 17.32 0.90 -8.28
CA PHE A 58 17.32 1.74 -7.08
C PHE A 58 16.20 2.81 -7.12
N ILE A 59 16.06 3.53 -8.23
CA ILE A 59 15.00 4.55 -8.38
C ILE A 59 13.61 3.92 -8.30
N ILE A 60 13.38 2.80 -8.98
CA ILE A 60 12.08 2.12 -9.02
C ILE A 60 11.72 1.57 -7.63
N GLU A 61 12.67 0.90 -6.97
CA GLU A 61 12.48 0.34 -5.62
C GLU A 61 12.12 1.45 -4.63
N GLU A 62 12.88 2.54 -4.61
CA GLU A 62 12.60 3.69 -3.74
C GLU A 62 11.24 4.33 -4.05
N ALA A 63 10.91 4.54 -5.33
CA ALA A 63 9.63 5.15 -5.72
C ALA A 63 8.43 4.29 -5.30
N LEU A 64 8.52 2.97 -5.46
CA LEU A 64 7.47 2.04 -5.04
C LEU A 64 7.32 2.04 -3.52
N MET A 65 8.42 2.00 -2.77
CA MET A 65 8.38 2.03 -1.30
C MET A 65 7.81 3.35 -0.77
N VAL A 66 8.11 4.47 -1.41
CA VAL A 66 7.48 5.77 -1.12
C VAL A 66 5.98 5.68 -1.37
N SER A 67 5.56 5.17 -2.53
CA SER A 67 4.15 5.04 -2.89
C SER A 67 3.38 4.20 -1.87
N ILE A 68 3.91 3.02 -1.51
CA ILE A 68 3.34 2.12 -0.50
C ILE A 68 3.22 2.82 0.85
N THR A 69 4.30 3.46 1.32
CA THR A 69 4.30 4.17 2.61
C THR A 69 3.24 5.27 2.64
N MET A 70 3.15 6.07 1.57
CA MET A 70 2.18 7.14 1.49
C MET A 70 0.74 6.63 1.41
N ALA A 71 0.48 5.55 0.67
CA ALA A 71 -0.84 4.94 0.59
C ALA A 71 -1.31 4.43 1.96
N ILE A 72 -0.43 3.73 2.69
CA ILE A 72 -0.70 3.27 4.07
C ILE A 72 -1.01 4.46 4.98
N CYS A 73 -0.20 5.52 4.92
CA CYS A 73 -0.44 6.70 5.75
C CYS A 73 -1.78 7.38 5.43
N ARG A 74 -2.19 7.46 4.15
CA ARG A 74 -3.50 8.07 3.78
C ARG A 74 -4.68 7.29 4.36
N LEU A 75 -4.63 5.95 4.30
CA LEU A 75 -5.66 5.09 4.89
C LEU A 75 -5.80 5.29 6.42
N ASN A 76 -4.73 5.76 7.09
CA ASN A 76 -4.66 5.99 8.53
C ASN A 76 -4.67 7.48 8.93
N ASP A 77 -4.75 8.42 7.99
CA ASP A 77 -4.72 9.84 8.33
C ASP A 77 -5.96 10.22 9.14
N PRO A 78 -5.86 11.15 10.10
CA PRO A 78 -7.03 11.60 10.85
C PRO A 78 -8.11 12.14 9.89
N GLU A 79 -9.38 11.85 10.15
CA GLU A 79 -10.48 12.34 9.31
C GLU A 79 -10.44 13.87 9.18
N GLU A 80 -10.21 14.58 10.29
CA GLU A 80 -10.12 16.04 10.26
C GLU A 80 -8.68 16.48 10.51
N GLN A 81 -8.09 17.12 9.49
CA GLN A 81 -6.81 17.80 9.63
C GLN A 81 -6.98 19.27 9.23
N GLN A 82 -6.97 20.15 10.24
CA GLN A 82 -7.21 21.58 10.09
C GLN A 82 -8.57 21.93 9.47
N LYS A 83 -8.60 22.21 8.15
CA LYS A 83 -9.80 22.57 7.40
C LYS A 83 -10.23 21.49 6.40
N ASN A 84 -9.42 20.44 6.23
CA ASN A 84 -9.65 19.41 5.23
C ASN A 84 -10.19 18.15 5.91
N ARG A 85 -11.13 17.49 5.23
CA ARG A 85 -11.58 16.14 5.57
C ARG A 85 -10.84 15.13 4.72
N ASN A 86 -10.10 14.25 5.38
CA ASN A 86 -9.42 13.14 4.74
C ASN A 86 -10.37 11.96 4.64
N LEU A 87 -10.26 11.25 3.52
CA LEU A 87 -10.89 9.95 3.40
C LEU A 87 -9.96 8.89 3.99
N SER A 88 -10.31 8.37 5.17
CA SER A 88 -9.54 7.36 5.89
C SER A 88 -10.46 6.36 6.59
N PHE A 89 -9.90 5.29 7.16
CA PHE A 89 -10.70 4.32 7.92
C PHE A 89 -11.35 4.89 9.18
N GLU A 90 -10.87 6.03 9.71
CA GLU A 90 -11.52 6.71 10.82
C GLU A 90 -12.96 7.15 10.47
N VAL A 91 -13.20 7.52 9.20
CA VAL A 91 -14.54 7.88 8.71
C VAL A 91 -15.50 6.70 8.86
N LEU A 92 -15.06 5.50 8.48
CA LEU A 92 -15.90 4.29 8.58
C LEU A 92 -16.25 3.97 10.03
N VAL A 93 -15.27 4.10 10.94
CA VAL A 93 -15.48 3.88 12.37
C VAL A 93 -16.52 4.84 12.95
N LYS A 94 -16.46 6.13 12.59
CA LYS A 94 -17.40 7.14 13.08
C LYS A 94 -18.80 7.01 12.50
N GLU A 95 -18.91 6.70 11.21
CA GLU A 95 -20.19 6.56 10.52
C GLU A 95 -20.87 5.20 10.80
N CYS A 96 -20.12 4.21 11.28
CA CYS A 96 -20.62 2.85 11.57
C CYS A 96 -20.38 2.40 13.02
N PRO A 97 -20.84 3.16 14.04
CA PRO A 97 -20.57 2.83 15.44
C PRO A 97 -21.24 1.52 15.91
N ASP A 98 -22.25 1.04 15.19
CA ASP A 98 -23.00 -0.17 15.54
C ASP A 98 -22.29 -1.47 15.10
N ILE A 99 -21.22 -1.38 14.30
CA ILE A 99 -20.47 -2.55 13.82
C ILE A 99 -19.52 -3.04 14.91
N GLN A 100 -19.88 -4.15 15.54
CA GLN A 100 -19.08 -4.75 16.61
C GLN A 100 -17.67 -5.14 16.12
N GLY A 101 -16.66 -4.79 16.91
CA GLY A 101 -15.25 -5.11 16.63
C GLY A 101 -14.55 -4.17 15.66
N LEU A 102 -15.26 -3.26 14.99
CA LEU A 102 -14.67 -2.31 14.04
C LEU A 102 -13.66 -1.36 14.73
N ASP A 103 -14.00 -0.86 15.91
CA ASP A 103 -13.12 -0.01 16.72
C ASP A 103 -11.80 -0.70 17.08
N ASP A 104 -11.86 -1.95 17.52
CA ASP A 104 -10.67 -2.69 17.94
C ASP A 104 -9.80 -3.08 16.75
N LEU A 105 -10.42 -3.43 15.62
CA LEU A 105 -9.73 -3.68 14.38
C LEU A 105 -9.04 -2.42 13.85
N TYR A 106 -9.70 -1.26 13.92
CA TYR A 106 -9.09 0.02 13.56
C TYR A 106 -7.94 0.40 14.50
N LYS A 107 -8.04 0.15 15.80
CA LYS A 107 -6.91 0.35 16.73
C LYS A 107 -5.70 -0.51 16.34
N ASN A 108 -5.92 -1.77 16.00
CA ASN A 108 -4.86 -2.67 15.54
C ASN A 108 -4.22 -2.15 14.25
N PHE A 109 -5.04 -1.77 13.26
CA PHE A 109 -4.58 -1.15 12.02
C PHE A 109 -3.74 0.11 12.29
N LYS A 110 -4.21 1.01 13.15
CA LYS A 110 -3.51 2.24 13.52
C LYS A 110 -2.15 1.97 14.15
N ASN A 111 -2.05 0.97 15.01
CA ASN A 111 -0.78 0.54 15.61
C ASN A 111 0.17 -0.03 14.55
N ALA A 112 -0.33 -0.86 13.63
CA ALA A 112 0.46 -1.39 12.52
C ALA A 112 0.98 -0.29 11.56
N CYS A 113 0.26 0.83 11.47
CA CYS A 113 0.64 2.00 10.66
C CYS A 113 1.68 2.94 11.32
N GLU A 114 2.04 2.74 12.59
CA GLU A 114 2.97 3.60 13.32
C GLU A 114 4.36 3.69 12.66
N PRO A 115 5.01 2.59 12.25
CA PRO A 115 6.31 2.64 11.58
C PRO A 115 6.25 3.50 10.31
N PHE A 116 5.24 3.32 9.47
CA PHE A 116 5.05 4.05 8.22
C PHE A 116 4.90 5.55 8.45
N SER A 117 4.19 5.94 9.52
CA SER A 117 4.03 7.34 9.92
C SER A 117 5.37 7.97 10.32
N LEU A 118 6.22 7.24 11.04
CA LEU A 118 7.58 7.67 11.37
C LEU A 118 8.43 7.83 10.10
N HIS A 119 8.33 6.90 9.15
CA HIS A 119 9.01 6.99 7.86
C HIS A 119 8.56 8.21 7.04
N ARG A 120 7.25 8.44 6.94
CA ARG A 120 6.70 9.63 6.28
C ARG A 120 7.29 10.89 6.88
N ASN A 121 7.26 11.03 8.20
CA ASN A 121 7.68 12.25 8.88
C ASN A 121 9.19 12.49 8.78
N LYS A 122 10.02 11.45 8.97
CA LYS A 122 11.49 11.57 9.02
C LYS A 122 12.17 11.55 7.63
N ARG A 123 11.61 10.85 6.64
CA ARG A 123 12.25 10.65 5.33
C ARG A 123 11.63 11.47 4.19
N PHE A 124 10.32 11.74 4.24
CA PHE A 124 9.59 12.25 3.07
C PHE A 124 8.87 13.60 3.29
N GLY A 125 8.30 13.85 4.47
CA GLY A 125 7.54 15.06 4.80
C GLY A 125 8.39 16.20 5.36
N HIS A 126 9.43 15.87 6.13
CA HIS A 126 10.46 16.81 6.55
C HIS A 126 11.80 16.18 6.19
N ARG A 127 12.56 16.82 5.29
CA ARG A 127 13.99 16.55 5.14
C ARG A 127 14.67 16.98 6.43
N ASP A 128 14.55 16.16 7.47
CA ASP A 128 15.12 16.50 8.76
C ASP A 128 16.64 16.54 8.59
N ARG A 129 17.18 17.73 8.82
CA ARG A 129 18.58 18.08 8.52
C ARG A 129 19.54 17.19 9.33
N LYS A 130 19.10 16.65 10.47
CA LYS A 130 19.86 15.71 11.30
C LYS A 130 19.97 14.31 10.69
N THR A 131 18.93 13.82 10.02
CA THR A 131 18.93 12.49 9.38
C THR A 131 19.74 12.48 8.09
N ILE A 132 19.84 13.63 7.40
CA ILE A 132 20.62 13.76 6.14
C ILE A 132 22.11 13.98 6.41
N LEU A 133 22.48 14.62 7.51
CA LEU A 133 23.89 14.93 7.85
C LEU A 133 24.60 13.84 8.67
N GLY A 134 23.95 12.69 8.91
CA GLY A 134 24.60 11.51 9.49
C GLY A 134 24.96 11.59 10.97
N ASP A 135 24.30 12.45 11.75
CA ASP A 135 24.70 12.76 13.14
C ASP A 135 23.90 11.98 14.21
N THR A 136 23.19 10.93 13.81
CA THR A 136 22.50 10.03 14.75
C THR A 136 22.58 8.59 14.26
N ASP A 137 23.05 7.69 15.12
CA ASP A 137 22.95 6.22 15.02
C ASP A 137 21.49 5.70 14.88
N GLU A 138 20.49 6.58 14.82
CA GLU A 138 19.10 6.25 14.50
C GLU A 138 18.94 5.98 12.99
N THR A 139 19.45 4.84 12.55
CA THR A 139 18.98 4.24 11.30
C THR A 139 17.45 4.07 11.42
N LEU A 140 16.72 4.66 10.47
CA LEU A 140 15.28 4.42 10.37
C LEU A 140 15.07 2.90 10.32
N PRO A 141 14.13 2.33 11.10
CA PRO A 141 13.87 0.90 11.05
C PRO A 141 13.56 0.53 9.60
N ASN A 142 14.19 -0.49 9.02
CA ASN A 142 13.81 -0.90 7.68
C ASN A 142 12.37 -1.42 7.74
N ILE A 143 11.45 -0.82 6.96
CA ILE A 143 10.09 -1.34 6.79
C ILE A 143 10.22 -2.78 6.31
N ARG A 144 9.72 -3.71 7.12
CA ARG A 144 9.76 -5.14 6.83
C ARG A 144 8.55 -5.50 5.99
N LYS A 145 8.75 -6.41 5.04
CA LYS A 145 7.67 -7.02 4.24
C LYS A 145 6.46 -7.42 5.09
N LYS A 146 6.70 -8.08 6.22
CA LYS A 146 5.64 -8.52 7.15
C LYS A 146 4.77 -7.36 7.65
N GLU A 147 5.35 -6.18 7.86
CA GLU A 147 4.61 -5.00 8.34
C GLU A 147 3.67 -4.46 7.26
N ILE A 148 4.09 -4.48 5.99
CA ILE A 148 3.23 -4.10 4.86
C ILE A 148 2.07 -5.10 4.72
N GLU A 149 2.37 -6.39 4.79
CA GLU A 149 1.36 -7.45 4.67
C GLU A 149 0.35 -7.42 5.83
N GLU A 150 0.81 -7.16 7.05
CA GLU A 150 -0.06 -7.00 8.22
C GLU A 150 -1.01 -5.80 8.07
N VAL A 151 -0.52 -4.66 7.57
CA VAL A 151 -1.36 -3.49 7.30
C VAL A 151 -2.41 -3.78 6.22
N ILE A 152 -2.01 -4.44 5.12
CA ILE A 152 -2.92 -4.83 4.04
C ILE A 152 -4.00 -5.79 4.55
N ASP A 153 -3.63 -6.77 5.37
CA ASP A 153 -4.56 -7.73 5.96
C ASP A 153 -5.58 -7.04 6.87
N LEU A 154 -5.12 -6.19 7.80
CA LEU A 154 -6.00 -5.41 8.68
C LEU A 154 -6.92 -4.48 7.90
N ALA A 155 -6.41 -3.80 6.87
CA ALA A 155 -7.21 -2.95 5.99
C ALA A 155 -8.30 -3.74 5.24
N THR A 156 -7.95 -4.95 4.76
CA THR A 156 -8.87 -5.86 4.09
C THR A 156 -9.97 -6.31 5.04
N GLN A 157 -9.62 -6.65 6.27
CA GLN A 157 -10.59 -7.04 7.30
C GLN A 157 -11.53 -5.88 7.65
N ILE A 158 -11.04 -4.63 7.74
CA ILE A 158 -11.89 -3.44 8.01
C ILE A 158 -12.95 -3.29 6.92
N LEU A 159 -12.52 -3.29 5.65
CA LEU A 159 -13.45 -3.11 4.52
C LEU A 159 -14.43 -4.28 4.40
N ASN A 160 -14.00 -5.51 4.65
CA ASN A 160 -14.90 -6.66 4.65
C ASN A 160 -15.88 -6.63 5.82
N LEU A 161 -15.45 -6.22 7.01
CA LEU A 161 -16.34 -6.10 8.17
C LEU A 161 -17.42 -5.04 7.94
N VAL A 162 -17.06 -3.89 7.37
CA VAL A 162 -18.02 -2.83 7.02
C VAL A 162 -18.93 -3.27 5.88
N GLY A 163 -18.38 -3.83 4.80
CA GLY A 163 -19.14 -4.22 3.63
C GLY A 163 -20.13 -5.37 3.90
N SER A 164 -19.71 -6.38 4.68
CA SER A 164 -20.56 -7.52 5.05
C SER A 164 -21.65 -7.17 6.06
N TYR A 165 -21.50 -6.06 6.80
CA TYR A 165 -22.58 -5.56 7.65
C TYR A 165 -23.78 -5.09 6.83
N PHE A 166 -23.54 -4.52 5.65
CA PHE A 166 -24.59 -3.99 4.77
C PHE A 166 -24.98 -4.90 3.60
N SER A 167 -24.17 -5.91 3.29
CA SER A 167 -24.35 -6.77 2.10
C SER A 167 -23.92 -8.21 2.37
N GLU A 168 -24.22 -9.12 1.45
CA GLU A 168 -23.78 -10.52 1.52
C GLU A 168 -22.44 -10.76 0.80
N TYR A 169 -21.73 -9.70 0.42
CA TYR A 169 -20.50 -9.80 -0.37
C TYR A 169 -19.25 -9.74 0.49
N GLU A 170 -18.21 -10.39 -0.02
CA GLU A 170 -16.83 -10.28 0.46
C GLU A 170 -15.99 -9.64 -0.65
N TRP A 171 -15.18 -8.65 -0.28
CA TRP A 171 -14.27 -7.95 -1.16
C TRP A 171 -12.91 -8.62 -1.12
N CYS A 172 -12.51 -9.17 -2.26
CA CYS A 172 -11.18 -9.71 -2.47
C CYS A 172 -10.31 -8.67 -3.17
N PHE A 173 -9.19 -8.32 -2.54
CA PHE A 173 -8.22 -7.36 -3.07
C PHE A 173 -7.06 -8.14 -3.70
N VAL A 174 -7.10 -8.32 -5.02
CA VAL A 174 -6.09 -9.07 -5.78
C VAL A 174 -5.60 -8.25 -6.97
N SER A 175 -4.28 -8.24 -7.18
CA SER A 175 -3.70 -7.61 -8.36
C SER A 175 -4.06 -8.40 -9.62
N SER A 176 -4.78 -7.75 -10.54
CA SER A 176 -5.18 -8.32 -11.83
C SER A 176 -4.59 -7.49 -12.97
N SER A 177 -3.26 -7.34 -12.99
CA SER A 177 -2.58 -6.49 -13.98
C SER A 177 -2.09 -7.29 -15.20
N CYS A 178 -2.57 -6.92 -16.39
CA CYS A 178 -1.95 -7.32 -17.65
C CYS A 178 -0.74 -6.43 -17.92
N GLY A 179 0.40 -7.02 -18.28
CA GLY A 179 1.62 -6.24 -18.58
C GLY A 179 2.39 -5.74 -17.34
N GLY A 180 2.13 -6.29 -16.16
CA GLY A 180 2.81 -5.94 -14.92
C GLY A 180 4.27 -6.42 -14.84
N ALA A 181 4.82 -6.43 -13.62
CA ALA A 181 6.23 -6.70 -13.30
C ALA A 181 6.77 -7.99 -13.95
N LYS A 182 6.01 -9.10 -13.92
CA LYS A 182 6.40 -10.36 -14.56
C LYS A 182 6.61 -10.23 -16.06
N THR A 183 5.78 -9.43 -16.74
CA THR A 183 5.91 -9.18 -18.18
C THR A 183 7.14 -8.34 -18.48
N LEU A 184 7.41 -7.33 -17.64
CA LEU A 184 8.63 -6.53 -17.74
C LEU A 184 9.89 -7.41 -17.57
N LEU A 185 9.92 -8.26 -16.55
CA LEU A 185 11.02 -9.20 -16.31
C LEU A 185 11.18 -10.19 -17.47
N TYR A 186 10.08 -10.71 -18.01
CA TYR A 186 10.11 -11.61 -19.16
C TYR A 186 10.82 -10.97 -20.36
N TRP A 187 10.42 -9.75 -20.75
CA TRP A 187 11.02 -9.06 -21.88
C TRP A 187 12.46 -8.63 -21.61
N PHE A 188 12.77 -8.24 -20.38
CA PHE A 188 14.14 -7.94 -19.97
C PHE A 188 15.06 -9.16 -20.12
N LYS A 189 14.65 -10.33 -19.60
CA LYS A 189 15.39 -11.59 -19.76
C LYS A 189 15.57 -11.96 -21.22
N LYS A 190 14.51 -11.87 -22.03
CA LYS A 190 14.60 -12.11 -23.49
C LYS A 190 15.58 -11.17 -24.18
N GLY A 191 15.64 -9.91 -23.76
CA GLY A 191 16.63 -8.95 -24.25
C GLY A 191 18.07 -9.38 -23.92
N LEU A 192 18.33 -9.87 -22.71
CA LEU A 192 19.65 -10.36 -22.31
C LEU A 192 20.05 -11.64 -23.05
N GLU A 193 19.12 -12.59 -23.21
CA GLU A 193 19.32 -13.83 -23.98
C GLU A 193 19.71 -13.50 -25.44
N SER A 194 19.03 -12.55 -26.07
CA SER A 194 19.31 -12.13 -27.46
C SER A 194 20.70 -11.52 -27.67
N ARG A 195 21.34 -11.07 -26.58
CA ARG A 195 22.70 -10.52 -26.58
C ARG A 195 23.75 -11.50 -26.07
N HIS A 196 23.37 -12.76 -25.82
CA HIS A 196 24.23 -13.80 -25.22
C HIS A 196 24.82 -13.39 -23.86
N LEU A 197 24.09 -12.57 -23.09
CA LEU A 197 24.52 -12.10 -21.76
C LEU A 197 24.10 -13.05 -20.63
N ILE A 198 23.15 -13.92 -20.90
CA ILE A 198 22.67 -15.01 -20.04
C ILE A 198 22.30 -16.20 -20.93
N ASN A 199 22.40 -17.43 -20.37
CA ASN A 199 22.07 -18.69 -21.04
C ASN A 199 20.75 -19.25 -20.55
#